data_AF-A0A9E0F5B0-F1
#
_entry.id   AF-A0A9E0F5B0-F1
#
_cell.length_a   1.000
_cell.length_b   1.000
_cell.length_c   1.000
_cell.angle_alpha   90.00
_cell.angle_beta   90.00
_cell.angle_gamma   90.00
#
_symmetry.space_group_name_H-M   'P 1'
#
loop_
_entity.id
_entity.type
_entity.pdbx_description
1 polymer ?
#
loop_
_entity_poly.entity_id
_entity_poly.type
_entity_poly.pdbx_seq_one_letter_code
_entity_poly.pdbx_strand_id
1 'polypeptide(L)'
;MAKRIFLTSFLSVFLLGIYAQSNRLVFSNVQFGNVTTGKKDSVEVIFSATSNVKYINIKDINLYGTSFTFKGDTSFQVNNVSPKSIWVYFSPRHNIKHTAHLVVVAEETLNGRINLIDYPITLTGTGVYADTYYSSTQNLSEEALKQALATRITQGYVTLGYNSARDKMFMEIDNWKVNGRGGSSNNTQCVYTGRMVSGYSSKSDAFSTYNLNTEHTWPQSKFNSDEPMKSDLHHLFITDEQANASRGSYPFGTASTPYQNENINSPSKLGSNNLYEPRNEQKGSTARAMLYFVVRHGNQGNFLTAQQENVLRQWALQYVPDSIDRKRNDDIFTYQKNRNPFVDHPEFLERITSLHTTSQAIPKRSLTISRSKFNLMKIDEMFAVDTIMLELSLLASGNTDITISNVKLRGNNMQVDTFPTTVSAGQTSLIRLKKIQPNFGILRDTLEFSTNDPLQPLVQIPIDLHYSTLSVKEQFSMPLHVYPNPTADLLNIELPAGNKISSVELTNTIGQQFTFVGNNEPMVVLSLPQMAVGCYFVRVATSNGGYFFSKIIIVQ
;
A
#
# COMPACT_ATOMS: atom_id res chain seq x y z
N MET A 1 -3.35 22.55 -59.84
CA MET A 1 -2.47 23.29 -58.91
C MET A 1 -2.57 22.60 -57.54
N ALA A 2 -1.68 21.65 -57.28
CA ALA A 2 -1.70 20.81 -56.09
C ALA A 2 -1.05 21.55 -54.90
N LYS A 3 -1.78 21.78 -53.80
CA LYS A 3 -1.22 22.30 -52.56
C LYS A 3 -0.95 21.14 -51.60
N ARG A 4 0.35 20.84 -51.43
CA ARG A 4 0.90 19.94 -50.42
C ARG A 4 0.68 20.54 -49.04
N ILE A 5 0.06 19.80 -48.13
CA ILE A 5 0.03 20.09 -46.69
C ILE A 5 1.21 19.32 -46.09
N PHE A 6 2.19 20.05 -45.58
CA PHE A 6 3.32 19.49 -44.85
C PHE A 6 2.87 19.13 -43.43
N LEU A 7 2.96 17.85 -43.10
CA LEU A 7 2.81 17.29 -41.76
C LEU A 7 4.18 17.41 -41.06
N THR A 8 4.33 18.35 -40.12
CA THR A 8 5.55 18.43 -39.28
C THR A 8 5.38 17.53 -38.07
N SER A 9 5.82 16.28 -38.20
CA SER A 9 6.06 15.38 -37.08
C SER A 9 7.32 15.83 -36.33
N PHE A 10 7.18 16.31 -35.10
CA PHE A 10 8.31 16.48 -34.18
C PHE A 10 8.82 15.08 -33.78
N LEU A 11 9.85 14.60 -34.47
CA LEU A 11 10.61 13.42 -34.07
C LEU A 11 11.71 13.89 -33.11
N SER A 12 11.42 13.86 -31.80
CA SER A 12 12.42 14.03 -30.75
C SER A 12 13.33 12.80 -30.74
N VAL A 13 14.46 12.89 -31.44
CA VAL A 13 15.54 11.91 -31.39
C VAL A 13 16.22 12.03 -30.02
N PHE A 14 15.77 11.24 -29.05
CA PHE A 14 16.58 10.91 -27.90
C PHE A 14 17.73 10.02 -28.38
N LEU A 15 18.96 10.53 -28.36
CA LEU A 15 20.16 9.70 -28.41
C LEU A 15 20.21 8.86 -27.12
N LEU A 16 19.56 7.70 -27.18
CA LEU A 16 19.81 6.61 -26.24
C LEU A 16 21.19 6.04 -26.56
N GLY A 17 22.15 6.25 -25.67
CA GLY A 17 23.31 5.37 -25.60
C GLY A 17 22.80 3.95 -25.34
N ILE A 18 22.85 3.10 -26.37
CA ILE A 18 22.45 1.71 -26.29
C ILE A 18 23.48 0.97 -25.44
N TYR A 19 23.26 0.89 -24.13
CA TYR A 19 23.74 -0.25 -23.36
C TYR A 19 22.62 -1.28 -23.36
N ALA A 20 22.71 -2.26 -24.26
CA ALA A 20 21.85 -3.42 -24.23
C ALA A 20 22.17 -4.27 -22.99
N GLN A 21 21.52 -3.98 -21.87
CA GLN A 21 21.27 -5.02 -20.87
C GLN A 21 20.12 -5.86 -21.42
N SER A 22 20.41 -7.03 -21.96
CA SER A 22 19.36 -8.05 -22.13
C SER A 22 18.84 -8.39 -20.74
N ASN A 23 17.60 -8.01 -20.42
CA ASN A 23 16.95 -8.40 -19.16
C ASN A 23 17.02 -9.93 -19.02
N ARG A 24 17.74 -10.41 -18.01
CA ARG A 24 18.03 -11.83 -17.77
C ARG A 24 16.86 -12.53 -17.07
N LEU A 25 16.22 -11.80 -16.16
CA LEU A 25 14.91 -12.15 -15.64
C LEU A 25 13.86 -11.56 -16.58
N VAL A 26 13.01 -12.43 -17.11
CA VAL A 26 11.86 -12.07 -17.93
C VAL A 26 10.61 -12.27 -17.09
N PHE A 27 9.73 -11.27 -17.10
CA PHE A 27 8.44 -11.33 -16.45
C PHE A 27 7.32 -10.86 -17.38
N SER A 28 6.10 -11.37 -17.15
CA SER A 28 4.90 -10.95 -17.89
C SER A 28 4.59 -9.47 -17.67
N ASN A 29 3.91 -8.84 -18.64
CA ASN A 29 3.44 -7.46 -18.47
C ASN A 29 2.42 -7.38 -17.32
N VAL A 30 2.62 -6.45 -16.39
CA VAL A 30 1.80 -6.30 -15.18
C VAL A 30 1.02 -4.99 -15.24
N GLN A 31 0.07 -4.93 -16.17
CA GLN A 31 -0.84 -3.79 -16.32
C GLN A 31 -2.28 -4.22 -16.08
N PHE A 32 -2.93 -3.53 -15.16
CA PHE A 32 -4.36 -3.65 -14.91
C PHE A 32 -5.10 -2.60 -15.75
N GLY A 33 -6.26 -2.99 -16.26
CA GLY A 33 -7.15 -2.07 -16.95
C GLY A 33 -7.93 -1.17 -15.98
N ASN A 34 -9.15 -0.85 -16.37
CA ASN A 34 -10.11 -0.18 -15.50
C ASN A 34 -10.70 -1.20 -14.52
N VAL A 35 -10.61 -0.92 -13.22
CA VAL A 35 -11.20 -1.73 -12.16
C VAL A 35 -12.16 -0.86 -11.35
N THR A 36 -13.38 -1.34 -11.18
CA THR A 36 -14.38 -0.63 -10.39
C THR A 36 -13.94 -0.50 -8.92
N THR A 37 -14.08 0.68 -8.33
CA THR A 37 -13.71 0.92 -6.94
C THR A 37 -14.42 -0.04 -5.98
N GLY A 38 -13.70 -0.57 -4.99
CA GLY A 38 -14.22 -1.59 -4.07
C GLY A 38 -14.34 -3.00 -4.66
N LYS A 39 -13.99 -3.18 -5.94
CA LYS A 39 -13.73 -4.50 -6.54
C LYS A 39 -12.22 -4.76 -6.61
N LYS A 40 -11.88 -6.00 -6.94
CA LYS A 40 -10.52 -6.51 -7.00
C LYS A 40 -10.32 -7.20 -8.34
N ASP A 41 -9.18 -6.96 -8.96
CA ASP A 41 -8.70 -7.68 -10.14
C ASP A 41 -7.35 -8.34 -9.83
N SER A 42 -6.93 -9.29 -10.66
CA SER A 42 -5.72 -10.09 -10.45
C SER A 42 -4.99 -10.42 -11.75
N VAL A 43 -3.66 -10.33 -11.72
CA VAL A 43 -2.78 -10.75 -12.81
C VAL A 43 -1.73 -11.71 -12.26
N GLU A 44 -1.45 -12.77 -13.00
CA GLU A 44 -0.34 -13.67 -12.71
C GLU A 44 0.96 -13.09 -13.29
N VAL A 45 1.95 -12.89 -12.42
CA VAL A 45 3.29 -12.46 -12.79
C VAL A 45 4.18 -13.69 -12.84
N ILE A 46 4.59 -14.07 -14.05
CA ILE A 46 5.40 -15.27 -14.31
C ILE A 46 6.86 -14.84 -14.45
N PHE A 47 7.74 -15.43 -13.66
CA PHE A 47 9.17 -15.22 -13.66
C PHE A 47 9.88 -16.38 -14.39
N SER A 48 10.74 -16.02 -15.34
CA SER A 48 11.57 -16.97 -16.09
C SER A 48 12.96 -16.38 -16.34
N ALA A 49 13.97 -17.24 -16.46
CA ALA A 49 15.31 -16.82 -16.84
C ALA A 49 15.50 -16.93 -18.36
N THR A 50 16.34 -16.08 -18.95
CA THR A 50 16.77 -16.24 -20.34
C THR A 50 17.52 -17.57 -20.54
N SER A 51 17.49 -18.10 -21.76
CA SER A 51 18.00 -19.45 -22.08
C SER A 51 19.49 -19.69 -21.77
N ASN A 52 20.28 -18.62 -21.61
CA ASN A 52 21.70 -18.64 -21.28
C ASN A 52 22.00 -18.57 -19.77
N VAL A 53 20.98 -18.53 -18.90
CA VAL A 53 21.14 -18.47 -17.45
C VAL A 53 20.70 -19.79 -16.82
N LYS A 54 21.62 -20.46 -16.10
CA LYS A 54 21.35 -21.76 -15.45
C LYS A 54 20.25 -21.65 -14.39
N TYR A 55 20.32 -20.62 -13.56
CA TYR A 55 19.27 -20.24 -12.62
C TYR A 55 19.47 -18.81 -12.11
N ILE A 56 18.40 -18.18 -11.67
CA ILE A 56 18.37 -16.92 -10.91
C ILE A 56 17.74 -17.22 -9.56
N ASN A 57 18.41 -16.83 -8.47
CA ASN A 57 17.86 -16.94 -7.14
C ASN A 57 17.12 -15.65 -6.79
N ILE A 58 15.80 -15.68 -6.81
CA ILE A 58 14.99 -14.61 -6.25
C ILE A 58 15.03 -14.77 -4.73
N LYS A 59 15.54 -13.75 -4.04
CA LYS A 59 15.75 -13.76 -2.59
C LYS A 59 14.59 -13.12 -1.84
N ASP A 60 13.98 -12.13 -2.48
CA ASP A 60 12.86 -11.40 -1.92
C ASP A 60 12.06 -10.71 -3.02
N ILE A 61 10.80 -10.38 -2.72
CA ILE A 61 9.91 -9.60 -3.57
C ILE A 61 9.20 -8.59 -2.68
N ASN A 62 9.47 -7.30 -2.93
CA ASN A 62 8.97 -6.20 -2.11
C ASN A 62 7.97 -5.35 -2.90
N LEU A 63 6.82 -5.04 -2.30
CA LEU A 63 5.79 -4.21 -2.92
C LEU A 63 5.69 -2.84 -2.22
N TYR A 64 5.81 -1.77 -3.01
CA TYR A 64 5.70 -0.40 -2.56
C TYR A 64 4.48 0.26 -3.19
N GLY A 65 3.43 0.45 -2.39
CA GLY A 65 2.15 1.04 -2.78
C GLY A 65 0.99 0.35 -2.08
N THR A 66 -0.11 1.07 -1.84
CA THR A 66 -1.22 0.57 -1.00
C THR A 66 -2.39 -0.02 -1.78
N SER A 67 -2.56 0.36 -3.05
CA SER A 67 -3.66 -0.15 -3.90
C SER A 67 -3.42 -1.55 -4.47
N PHE A 68 -2.23 -2.12 -4.23
CA PHE A 68 -1.81 -3.41 -4.74
C PHE A 68 -1.42 -4.34 -3.59
N THR A 69 -1.62 -5.63 -3.78
CA THR A 69 -1.12 -6.70 -2.91
C THR A 69 -0.64 -7.86 -3.77
N PHE A 70 0.12 -8.79 -3.20
CA PHE A 70 0.47 -10.02 -3.92
C PHE A 70 0.38 -11.25 -3.02
N LYS A 71 0.27 -12.42 -3.64
CA LYS A 71 0.29 -13.74 -2.98
C LYS A 71 1.20 -14.68 -3.75
N GLY A 72 2.09 -15.36 -3.04
CA GLY A 72 3.05 -16.32 -3.57
C GLY A 72 4.30 -16.34 -2.70
N ASP A 73 5.22 -17.25 -3.02
CA ASP A 73 6.53 -17.28 -2.37
C ASP A 73 7.31 -16.01 -2.75
N THR A 74 8.05 -15.42 -1.81
CA THR A 74 8.91 -14.26 -2.07
C THR A 74 10.35 -14.66 -2.39
N SER A 75 10.70 -15.93 -2.18
CA SER A 75 12.04 -16.48 -2.40
C SER A 75 11.94 -17.82 -3.09
N PHE A 76 12.59 -17.94 -4.24
CA PHE A 76 12.59 -19.15 -5.06
C PHE A 76 13.67 -19.08 -6.13
N GLN A 77 14.00 -20.23 -6.71
CA GLN A 77 14.90 -20.32 -7.85
C GLN A 77 14.09 -20.42 -9.15
N VAL A 78 14.48 -19.66 -10.17
CA VAL A 78 13.93 -19.75 -11.52
C VAL A 78 15.00 -20.10 -12.54
N ASN A 79 14.60 -20.82 -13.58
CA ASN A 79 15.42 -21.08 -14.76
C ASN A 79 14.56 -20.94 -16.03
N ASN A 80 15.10 -21.32 -17.18
CA ASN A 80 14.43 -21.21 -18.48
C ASN A 80 13.39 -22.30 -18.75
N VAL A 81 13.31 -23.36 -17.94
CA VAL A 81 12.43 -24.53 -18.17
C VAL A 81 11.38 -24.75 -17.08
N SER A 82 11.54 -24.12 -15.91
CA SER A 82 10.64 -24.21 -14.77
C SER A 82 10.33 -22.81 -14.25
N PRO A 83 9.46 -22.05 -14.93
CA PRO A 83 9.04 -20.74 -14.46
C PRO A 83 8.30 -20.84 -13.12
N LYS A 84 8.30 -19.73 -12.37
CA LYS A 84 7.56 -19.58 -11.12
C LYS A 84 6.67 -18.36 -11.22
N SER A 85 5.58 -18.32 -10.48
CA SER A 85 4.66 -17.19 -10.54
C SER A 85 4.21 -16.72 -9.16
N ILE A 86 3.79 -15.46 -9.13
CA ILE A 86 3.02 -14.89 -8.03
C ILE A 86 1.74 -14.28 -8.59
N TRP A 87 0.71 -14.18 -7.76
CA TRP A 87 -0.49 -13.43 -8.09
C TRP A 87 -0.38 -12.01 -7.55
N VAL A 88 -0.49 -11.02 -8.41
CA VAL A 88 -0.61 -9.60 -8.03
C VAL A 88 -2.08 -9.20 -8.14
N TYR A 89 -2.54 -8.42 -7.17
CA TYR A 89 -3.91 -7.98 -7.07
C TYR A 89 -4.00 -6.47 -7.02
N PHE A 90 -4.99 -5.90 -7.70
CA PHE A 90 -5.29 -4.48 -7.71
C PHE A 90 -6.69 -4.23 -7.15
N SER A 91 -6.79 -3.39 -6.11
CA SER A 91 -8.04 -3.03 -5.43
C SER A 91 -8.12 -1.51 -5.26
N PRO A 92 -8.54 -0.76 -6.29
CA PRO A 92 -8.60 0.70 -6.20
C PRO A 92 -9.72 1.14 -5.25
N ARG A 93 -9.40 2.12 -4.40
CA ARG A 93 -10.40 2.89 -3.64
C ARG A 93 -10.82 4.17 -4.34
N HIS A 94 -9.92 4.77 -5.11
CA HIS A 94 -10.12 6.05 -5.79
C HIS A 94 -10.28 5.86 -7.29
N ASN A 95 -11.12 6.69 -7.93
CA ASN A 95 -11.26 6.76 -9.38
C ASN A 95 -10.11 7.52 -10.08
N ILE A 96 -8.89 7.07 -9.83
CA ILE A 96 -7.67 7.63 -10.39
C ILE A 96 -6.77 6.52 -10.94
N LYS A 97 -5.75 6.88 -11.71
CA LYS A 97 -4.63 6.00 -12.00
C LYS A 97 -3.81 5.76 -10.72
N HIS A 98 -3.59 4.49 -10.41
CA HIS A 98 -2.72 4.03 -9.33
C HIS A 98 -1.44 3.48 -9.91
N THR A 99 -0.34 3.77 -9.22
CA THR A 99 0.99 3.24 -9.53
C THR A 99 1.57 2.64 -8.26
N ALA A 100 2.17 1.46 -8.37
CA ALA A 100 2.97 0.85 -7.33
C ALA A 100 4.22 0.23 -7.95
N HIS A 101 5.18 -0.14 -7.12
CA HIS A 101 6.45 -0.71 -7.57
C HIS A 101 6.71 -2.02 -6.87
N LEU A 102 6.84 -3.09 -7.64
CA LEU A 102 7.23 -4.40 -7.16
C LEU A 102 8.72 -4.58 -7.46
N VAL A 103 9.57 -4.64 -6.43
CA VAL A 103 11.01 -4.82 -6.58
C VAL A 103 11.37 -6.27 -6.30
N VAL A 104 11.88 -6.96 -7.33
CA VAL A 104 12.39 -8.32 -7.20
C VAL A 104 13.88 -8.27 -6.91
N VAL A 105 14.27 -8.79 -5.75
CA VAL A 105 15.66 -8.87 -5.31
C VAL A 105 16.24 -10.21 -5.78
N ALA A 106 17.26 -10.16 -6.63
CA ALA A 106 17.83 -11.36 -7.23
C ALA A 106 19.35 -11.48 -7.02
N GLU A 107 19.78 -12.72 -6.89
CA GLU A 107 21.18 -13.15 -6.87
C GLU A 107 21.44 -14.12 -8.02
N GLU A 108 22.48 -13.86 -8.82
CA GLU A 108 22.90 -14.78 -9.89
C GLU A 108 24.44 -14.85 -9.97
N THR A 109 24.98 -16.03 -10.33
CA THR A 109 26.34 -16.16 -10.86
C THR A 109 26.26 -16.61 -12.31
N LEU A 110 26.96 -15.90 -13.19
CA LEU A 110 27.08 -16.28 -14.60
C LEU A 110 28.45 -15.89 -15.15
N ASN A 111 29.16 -16.84 -15.77
CA ASN A 111 30.42 -16.59 -16.50
C ASN A 111 31.42 -15.73 -15.69
N GLY A 112 31.70 -16.12 -14.46
CA GLY A 112 32.62 -15.37 -13.57
C GLY A 112 32.06 -14.06 -13.02
N ARG A 113 30.77 -13.73 -13.20
CA ARG A 113 30.14 -12.54 -12.60
C ARG A 113 29.21 -12.90 -11.46
N ILE A 114 29.31 -12.17 -10.36
CA ILE A 114 28.38 -12.23 -9.23
C ILE A 114 27.50 -10.98 -9.28
N ASN A 115 26.19 -11.18 -9.29
CA ASN A 115 25.24 -10.08 -9.39
C ASN A 115 24.24 -10.12 -8.23
N LEU A 116 24.07 -8.99 -7.55
CA LEU A 116 22.97 -8.74 -6.62
C LEU A 116 22.15 -7.58 -7.19
N ILE A 117 21.07 -7.91 -7.90
CA ILE A 117 20.33 -6.96 -8.74
C ILE A 117 18.92 -6.75 -8.18
N ASP A 118 18.41 -5.54 -8.34
CA ASP A 118 16.99 -5.25 -8.21
C ASP A 118 16.33 -5.18 -9.59
N TYR A 119 15.21 -5.86 -9.77
CA TYR A 119 14.33 -5.67 -10.91
C TYR A 119 13.08 -4.90 -10.46
N PRO A 120 13.03 -3.57 -10.58
CA PRO A 120 11.83 -2.80 -10.31
C PRO A 120 10.80 -3.02 -11.42
N ILE A 121 9.58 -3.40 -11.03
CA ILE A 121 8.44 -3.62 -11.91
C ILE A 121 7.36 -2.60 -11.55
N THR A 122 7.08 -1.68 -12.47
CA THR A 122 6.01 -0.70 -12.30
C THR A 122 4.67 -1.37 -12.53
N LEU A 123 3.85 -1.40 -11.48
CA LEU A 123 2.46 -1.82 -11.51
C LEU A 123 1.58 -0.60 -11.78
N THR A 124 0.66 -0.71 -12.74
CA THR A 124 -0.32 0.35 -13.00
C THR A 124 -1.73 -0.22 -13.13
N GLY A 125 -2.72 0.55 -12.69
CA GLY A 125 -4.14 0.22 -12.82
C GLY A 125 -4.99 1.46 -12.64
N THR A 126 -6.17 1.51 -13.27
CA THR A 126 -7.07 2.67 -13.15
C THR A 126 -8.31 2.31 -12.37
N GLY A 127 -8.57 3.01 -11.27
CA GLY A 127 -9.85 2.93 -10.58
C GLY A 127 -10.93 3.70 -11.32
N VAL A 128 -12.14 3.17 -11.37
CA VAL A 128 -13.34 3.85 -11.90
C VAL A 128 -14.51 3.68 -10.93
N TYR A 129 -15.36 4.69 -10.76
CA TYR A 129 -16.57 4.53 -9.97
C TYR A 129 -17.61 3.68 -10.71
N ALA A 130 -18.45 2.98 -9.94
CA ALA A 130 -19.52 2.16 -10.50
C ALA A 130 -20.67 3.03 -11.06
N ASP A 131 -20.98 4.13 -10.37
CA ASP A 131 -21.94 5.12 -10.85
C ASP A 131 -21.30 6.10 -11.84
N THR A 132 -22.13 6.67 -12.71
CA THR A 132 -21.70 7.68 -13.67
C THR A 132 -21.84 9.10 -13.15
N TYR A 133 -22.44 9.30 -11.96
CA TYR A 133 -22.74 10.60 -11.40
C TYR A 133 -21.45 11.40 -11.19
N TYR A 134 -20.39 10.75 -10.70
CA TYR A 134 -19.09 11.38 -10.44
C TYR A 134 -18.03 11.13 -11.54
N SER A 135 -18.42 10.75 -12.75
CA SER A 135 -17.48 10.43 -13.84
C SER A 135 -16.53 11.59 -14.18
N SER A 136 -16.98 12.85 -14.06
CA SER A 136 -16.17 14.05 -14.29
C SER A 136 -15.04 14.26 -13.27
N THR A 137 -15.00 13.48 -12.19
CA THR A 137 -13.96 13.56 -11.14
C THR A 137 -12.76 12.66 -11.41
N GLN A 138 -12.80 11.85 -12.47
CA GLN A 138 -11.77 10.87 -12.82
C GLN A 138 -10.40 11.54 -12.97
N ASN A 139 -9.38 10.98 -12.32
CA ASN A 139 -8.00 11.48 -12.35
C ASN A 139 -7.82 12.94 -11.90
N LEU A 140 -8.78 13.51 -11.17
CA LEU A 140 -8.67 14.86 -10.62
C LEU A 140 -8.33 14.85 -9.14
N SER A 141 -7.51 15.82 -8.73
CA SER A 141 -7.17 16.12 -7.34
C SER A 141 -7.17 17.64 -7.11
N GLU A 142 -7.10 18.03 -5.85
CA GLU A 142 -6.95 19.41 -5.39
C GLU A 142 -8.03 20.35 -5.98
N GLU A 143 -7.65 21.54 -6.43
CA GLU A 143 -8.61 22.54 -6.91
C GLU A 143 -9.42 22.04 -8.11
N ALA A 144 -8.80 21.26 -9.02
CA ALA A 144 -9.50 20.70 -10.18
C ALA A 144 -10.61 19.73 -9.74
N LEU A 145 -10.36 18.91 -8.72
CA LEU A 145 -11.39 18.04 -8.14
C LEU A 145 -12.49 18.85 -7.44
N LYS A 146 -12.10 19.86 -6.66
CA LYS A 146 -13.06 20.76 -5.97
C LYS A 146 -14.02 21.41 -6.98
N GLN A 147 -13.50 21.90 -8.09
CA GLN A 147 -14.28 22.52 -9.17
C GLN A 147 -15.16 21.51 -9.91
N ALA A 148 -14.67 20.31 -10.20
CA ALA A 148 -15.45 19.26 -10.83
C ALA A 148 -16.64 18.83 -9.95
N LEU A 149 -16.40 18.68 -8.63
CA LEU A 149 -17.45 18.41 -7.66
C LEU A 149 -18.47 19.55 -7.61
N ALA A 150 -18.02 20.80 -7.45
CA ALA A 150 -18.87 21.99 -7.40
C ALA A 150 -19.77 22.09 -8.65
N THR A 151 -19.20 21.89 -9.83
CA THR A 151 -19.94 21.87 -11.10
C THR A 151 -20.98 20.75 -11.09
N ARG A 152 -20.58 19.54 -10.71
CA ARG A 152 -21.45 18.37 -10.74
C ARG A 152 -22.65 18.50 -9.82
N ILE A 153 -22.46 19.00 -8.60
CA ILE A 153 -23.54 19.16 -7.61
C ILE A 153 -24.40 20.41 -7.86
N THR A 154 -23.98 21.29 -8.75
CA THR A 154 -24.78 22.43 -9.24
C THR A 154 -25.66 22.01 -10.41
N GLN A 155 -25.16 21.14 -11.29
CA GLN A 155 -25.84 20.73 -12.50
C GLN A 155 -27.16 20.01 -12.20
N GLY A 156 -28.25 20.58 -12.71
CA GLY A 156 -29.60 20.03 -12.56
C GLY A 156 -30.25 20.29 -11.21
N TYR A 157 -29.59 21.02 -10.30
CA TYR A 157 -30.12 21.35 -8.98
C TYR A 157 -31.50 22.04 -9.06
N VAL A 158 -32.43 21.60 -8.21
CA VAL A 158 -33.77 22.18 -8.09
C VAL A 158 -33.92 22.80 -6.70
N THR A 159 -34.19 24.11 -6.65
CA THR A 159 -34.62 24.76 -5.40
C THR A 159 -36.09 24.46 -5.14
N LEU A 160 -36.41 24.10 -3.90
CA LEU A 160 -37.80 23.90 -3.45
C LEU A 160 -38.37 25.18 -2.82
N GLY A 161 -37.53 26.19 -2.59
CA GLY A 161 -37.81 27.29 -1.68
C GLY A 161 -37.87 26.85 -0.22
N TYR A 162 -37.59 27.78 0.69
CA TYR A 162 -37.38 27.50 2.11
C TYR A 162 -38.51 26.75 2.83
N ASN A 163 -39.78 27.05 2.52
CA ASN A 163 -40.91 26.39 3.18
C ASN A 163 -41.09 24.95 2.72
N SER A 164 -41.14 24.72 1.40
CA SER A 164 -41.33 23.39 0.82
C SER A 164 -40.15 22.45 1.14
N ALA A 165 -38.91 22.97 1.13
CA ALA A 165 -37.74 22.20 1.56
C ALA A 165 -37.93 21.66 2.99
N ARG A 166 -38.30 22.53 3.94
CA ARG A 166 -38.54 22.11 5.33
C ARG A 166 -39.74 21.18 5.46
N ASP A 167 -40.79 21.36 4.67
CA ASP A 167 -41.92 20.42 4.67
C ASP A 167 -41.46 19.01 4.24
N LYS A 168 -40.61 18.91 3.21
CA LYS A 168 -39.97 17.62 2.83
C LYS A 168 -39.06 17.07 3.91
N MET A 169 -38.26 17.92 4.56
CA MET A 169 -37.38 17.51 5.65
C MET A 169 -38.17 16.90 6.81
N PHE A 170 -39.18 17.62 7.32
CA PHE A 170 -39.97 17.22 8.48
C PHE A 170 -40.95 16.08 8.21
N MET A 171 -41.57 16.04 7.02
CA MET A 171 -42.65 15.10 6.77
C MET A 171 -42.20 13.84 6.05
N GLU A 172 -41.05 13.85 5.39
CA GLU A 172 -40.63 12.77 4.49
C GLU A 172 -39.20 12.30 4.75
N ILE A 173 -38.20 13.17 4.65
CA ILE A 173 -36.78 12.78 4.64
C ILE A 173 -36.30 12.34 6.03
N ASP A 174 -36.59 13.14 7.06
CA ASP A 174 -36.12 12.90 8.43
C ASP A 174 -37.26 12.36 9.34
N ASN A 175 -38.39 11.96 8.75
CA ASN A 175 -39.54 11.36 9.42
C ASN A 175 -39.48 9.82 9.41
N TRP A 176 -39.28 9.20 10.59
CA TRP A 176 -39.03 7.77 10.65
C TRP A 176 -40.24 6.90 10.30
N LYS A 177 -41.44 7.49 10.27
CA LYS A 177 -42.67 6.84 9.79
C LYS A 177 -42.56 6.43 8.32
N VAL A 178 -41.93 7.27 7.49
CA VAL A 178 -41.97 7.12 6.02
C VAL A 178 -40.59 7.00 5.39
N ASN A 179 -39.51 7.41 6.08
CA ASN A 179 -38.15 7.30 5.57
C ASN A 179 -37.54 5.90 5.72
N GLY A 180 -38.34 4.88 6.06
CA GLY A 180 -37.89 3.49 6.18
C GLY A 180 -37.26 3.10 7.52
N ARG A 181 -37.26 3.99 8.53
CA ARG A 181 -36.76 3.68 9.88
C ARG A 181 -37.80 3.06 10.84
N GLY A 182 -39.03 2.85 10.38
CA GLY A 182 -40.03 2.01 11.07
C GLY A 182 -40.87 2.69 12.16
N GLY A 183 -41.09 4.00 12.08
CA GLY A 183 -41.97 4.73 13.00
C GLY A 183 -43.46 4.41 12.82
N SER A 184 -44.22 4.27 13.91
CA SER A 184 -45.68 4.07 13.88
C SER A 184 -46.47 5.38 13.75
N SER A 185 -45.88 6.50 14.16
CA SER A 185 -46.38 7.86 13.98
C SER A 185 -45.26 8.73 13.42
N ASN A 186 -45.58 9.95 12.98
CA ASN A 186 -44.55 10.90 12.59
C ASN A 186 -43.58 11.10 13.76
N ASN A 187 -42.31 10.84 13.53
CA ASN A 187 -41.30 10.78 14.57
C ASN A 187 -39.93 11.16 14.02
N THR A 188 -39.10 11.73 14.88
CA THR A 188 -37.76 12.20 14.52
C THR A 188 -36.87 12.28 15.76
N GLN A 189 -35.58 12.56 15.54
CA GLN A 189 -34.59 12.75 16.59
C GLN A 189 -33.87 14.08 16.37
N CYS A 190 -33.85 14.94 17.39
CA CYS A 190 -33.12 16.20 17.33
C CYS A 190 -31.61 15.96 17.21
N VAL A 191 -30.99 16.58 16.21
CA VAL A 191 -29.58 16.31 15.87
C VAL A 191 -28.59 16.63 16.99
N TYR A 192 -28.85 17.66 17.80
CA TYR A 192 -27.94 18.06 18.87
C TYR A 192 -28.23 17.39 20.20
N THR A 193 -29.50 17.31 20.59
CA THR A 193 -29.86 16.80 21.92
C THR A 193 -30.09 15.30 21.96
N GLY A 194 -30.32 14.65 20.81
CA GLY A 194 -30.77 13.27 20.76
C GLY A 194 -32.22 13.09 21.22
N ARG A 195 -32.95 14.17 21.55
CA ARG A 195 -34.36 14.14 21.96
C ARG A 195 -35.20 13.49 20.87
N MET A 196 -35.91 12.42 21.25
CA MET A 196 -36.90 11.77 20.40
C MET A 196 -38.23 12.54 20.49
N VAL A 197 -38.83 12.82 19.34
CA VAL A 197 -40.15 13.46 19.25
C VAL A 197 -41.04 12.59 18.38
N SER A 198 -42.28 12.35 18.82
CA SER A 198 -43.27 11.54 18.12
C SER A 198 -44.66 12.15 18.24
N GLY A 199 -45.48 12.02 17.20
CA GLY A 199 -46.90 12.41 17.21
C GLY A 199 -47.23 13.73 16.50
N TYR A 200 -46.25 14.48 15.98
CA TYR A 200 -46.52 15.72 15.25
C TYR A 200 -47.26 15.47 13.94
N SER A 201 -48.26 16.27 13.62
CA SER A 201 -49.12 16.11 12.44
C SER A 201 -48.62 16.85 11.21
N SER A 202 -47.82 17.90 11.40
CA SER A 202 -47.25 18.75 10.35
C SER A 202 -45.96 19.42 10.83
N LYS A 203 -45.22 20.07 9.92
CA LYS A 203 -44.09 20.95 10.30
C LYS A 203 -44.54 22.05 11.26
N SER A 204 -45.68 22.69 11.02
CA SER A 204 -46.17 23.76 11.90
C SER A 204 -46.44 23.25 13.32
N ASP A 205 -47.06 22.07 13.44
CA ASP A 205 -47.32 21.41 14.73
C ASP A 205 -46.01 20.99 15.42
N ALA A 206 -45.04 20.46 14.67
CA ALA A 206 -43.70 20.16 15.18
C ALA A 206 -43.04 21.39 15.84
N PHE A 207 -43.24 22.58 15.27
CA PHE A 207 -42.67 23.82 15.80
C PHE A 207 -43.46 24.30 17.02
N SER A 208 -44.79 24.45 16.90
CA SER A 208 -45.61 25.08 17.94
C SER A 208 -45.85 24.22 19.18
N THR A 209 -45.96 22.90 18.99
CA THR A 209 -46.39 21.97 20.06
C THR A 209 -45.21 21.20 20.64
N TYR A 210 -44.21 20.88 19.82
CA TYR A 210 -43.10 20.02 20.20
C TYR A 210 -41.76 20.75 20.32
N ASN A 211 -41.73 22.07 20.15
CA ASN A 211 -40.53 22.92 20.24
C ASN A 211 -39.38 22.43 19.33
N LEU A 212 -39.72 21.96 18.13
CA LEU A 212 -38.74 21.62 17.09
C LEU A 212 -38.42 22.83 16.23
N ASN A 213 -37.21 22.86 15.70
CA ASN A 213 -36.73 23.91 14.80
C ASN A 213 -35.88 23.32 13.67
N THR A 214 -35.58 24.13 12.65
CA THR A 214 -34.64 23.80 11.58
C THR A 214 -33.27 24.35 11.93
N GLU A 215 -32.30 23.46 12.01
CA GLU A 215 -30.88 23.78 12.08
C GLU A 215 -30.35 24.11 10.69
N HIS A 216 -29.70 25.26 10.55
CA HIS A 216 -28.83 25.56 9.41
C HIS A 216 -27.39 25.31 9.82
N THR A 217 -26.86 24.14 9.44
CA THR A 217 -25.51 23.72 9.88
C THR A 217 -24.46 24.75 9.47
N TRP A 218 -24.60 25.36 8.29
CA TRP A 218 -23.95 26.64 8.00
C TRP A 218 -24.87 27.79 8.43
N PRO A 219 -24.51 28.67 9.37
CA PRO A 219 -25.45 29.64 9.92
C PRO A 219 -25.97 30.64 8.86
N GLN A 220 -27.28 30.89 8.85
CA GLN A 220 -27.91 31.82 7.90
C GLN A 220 -27.33 33.24 7.93
N SER A 221 -26.89 33.68 9.11
CA SER A 221 -26.22 34.98 9.31
C SER A 221 -24.94 35.15 8.50
N LYS A 222 -24.35 34.05 7.99
CA LYS A 222 -23.11 34.06 7.20
C LYS A 222 -23.31 34.18 5.69
N PHE A 223 -24.55 34.10 5.22
CA PHE A 223 -24.90 34.20 3.80
C PHE A 223 -26.19 35.00 3.55
N ASN A 224 -26.55 35.90 4.47
CA ASN A 224 -27.73 36.79 4.38
C ASN A 224 -29.08 36.08 4.17
N SER A 225 -29.19 34.79 4.53
CA SER A 225 -30.38 33.99 4.23
C SER A 225 -30.73 33.94 2.73
N ASP A 226 -29.74 34.04 1.85
CA ASP A 226 -29.96 33.99 0.40
C ASP A 226 -30.32 32.58 -0.09
N GLU A 227 -31.16 32.51 -1.13
CA GLU A 227 -31.39 31.28 -1.90
C GLU A 227 -30.26 31.11 -2.93
N PRO A 228 -29.86 29.87 -3.29
CA PRO A 228 -30.45 28.59 -2.89
C PRO A 228 -29.93 28.04 -1.55
N MET A 229 -28.95 28.71 -0.92
CA MET A 229 -28.33 28.22 0.32
C MET A 229 -29.35 28.00 1.43
N LYS A 230 -30.32 28.91 1.58
CA LYS A 230 -31.34 28.82 2.62
C LYS A 230 -32.19 27.54 2.58
N SER A 231 -32.44 26.98 1.39
CA SER A 231 -33.30 25.82 1.16
C SER A 231 -32.57 24.53 0.75
N ASP A 232 -31.23 24.50 0.82
CA ASP A 232 -30.43 23.33 0.49
C ASP A 232 -30.45 22.29 1.63
N LEU A 233 -31.15 21.18 1.43
CA LEU A 233 -31.40 20.14 2.44
C LEU A 233 -30.15 19.39 2.88
N HIS A 234 -29.03 19.50 2.15
CA HIS A 234 -27.77 18.86 2.53
C HIS A 234 -27.11 19.51 3.75
N HIS A 235 -27.55 20.69 4.20
CA HIS A 235 -27.10 21.30 5.46
C HIS A 235 -28.22 21.65 6.45
N LEU A 236 -29.49 21.39 6.08
CA LEU A 236 -30.62 21.55 6.99
C LEU A 236 -30.85 20.28 7.80
N PHE A 237 -31.13 20.41 9.09
CA PHE A 237 -31.50 19.28 9.95
C PHE A 237 -32.61 19.65 10.94
N ILE A 238 -33.30 18.65 11.48
CA ILE A 238 -34.29 18.85 12.55
C ILE A 238 -33.56 18.90 13.89
N THR A 239 -33.84 19.95 14.68
CA THR A 239 -33.21 20.14 16.00
C THR A 239 -34.23 20.62 17.03
N ASP A 240 -33.80 20.64 18.28
CA ASP A 240 -34.55 21.26 19.37
C ASP A 240 -34.40 22.78 19.31
N GLU A 241 -35.48 23.52 19.53
CA GLU A 241 -35.49 24.98 19.42
C GLU A 241 -34.46 25.66 20.34
N GLN A 242 -34.38 25.24 21.60
CA GLN A 242 -33.45 25.84 22.57
C GLN A 242 -32.01 25.47 22.23
N ALA A 243 -31.76 24.22 21.82
CA ALA A 243 -30.43 23.81 21.39
C ALA A 243 -29.96 24.58 20.14
N ASN A 244 -30.86 24.86 19.19
CA ASN A 244 -30.58 25.69 18.02
C ASN A 244 -30.19 27.13 18.44
N ALA A 245 -31.00 27.73 19.31
CA ALA A 245 -30.75 29.08 19.82
C ALA A 245 -29.39 29.18 20.53
N SER A 246 -29.05 28.18 21.36
CA SER A 246 -27.75 28.12 22.04
C SER A 246 -26.58 27.83 21.10
N ARG A 247 -26.78 27.03 20.04
CA ARG A 247 -25.76 26.82 19.00
C ARG A 247 -25.47 28.11 18.23
N GLY A 248 -26.49 28.92 17.97
CA GLY A 248 -26.36 30.23 17.35
C GLY A 248 -25.57 30.21 16.04
N SER A 249 -24.48 30.97 15.97
CA SER A 249 -23.54 30.97 14.84
C SER A 249 -22.13 30.57 15.28
N TYR A 250 -22.01 29.80 16.36
CA TYR A 250 -20.71 29.37 16.86
C TYR A 250 -20.05 28.38 15.89
N PRO A 251 -18.73 28.53 15.62
CA PRO A 251 -17.98 27.53 14.88
C PRO A 251 -18.04 26.16 15.55
N PHE A 252 -18.00 25.11 14.74
CA PHE A 252 -17.88 23.76 15.25
C PHE A 252 -16.46 23.46 15.69
N GLY A 253 -16.31 22.79 16.82
CA GLY A 253 -15.02 22.39 17.38
C GLY A 253 -15.19 21.46 18.56
N THR A 254 -14.08 20.99 19.13
CA THR A 254 -14.11 20.25 20.40
C THR A 254 -14.36 21.23 21.54
N ALA A 255 -15.36 20.93 22.36
CA ALA A 255 -15.75 21.71 23.53
C ALA A 255 -15.73 20.82 24.78
N SER A 256 -15.65 21.46 25.96
CA SER A 256 -15.52 20.75 27.25
C SER A 256 -16.78 20.82 28.11
N THR A 257 -17.60 21.85 27.95
CA THR A 257 -18.75 22.11 28.83
C THR A 257 -20.02 21.53 28.22
N PRO A 258 -20.68 20.56 28.86
CA PRO A 258 -21.95 20.01 28.39
C PRO A 258 -22.99 21.11 28.19
N TYR A 259 -23.74 21.02 27.09
CA TYR A 259 -24.91 21.87 26.89
C TYR A 259 -25.94 21.51 27.96
N GLN A 260 -26.33 22.50 28.76
CA GLN A 260 -27.35 22.35 29.80
C GLN A 260 -28.68 22.88 29.28
N ASN A 261 -29.71 22.06 29.41
CA ASN A 261 -31.11 22.44 29.24
C ASN A 261 -31.88 21.77 30.38
N GLU A 262 -32.68 22.54 31.12
CA GLU A 262 -33.42 22.07 32.29
C GLU A 262 -34.31 20.85 32.01
N ASN A 263 -34.70 20.64 30.75
CA ASN A 263 -35.64 19.60 30.35
C ASN A 263 -35.03 18.51 29.46
N ILE A 264 -33.76 18.63 29.05
CA ILE A 264 -33.14 17.73 28.08
C ILE A 264 -31.67 17.47 28.45
N ASN A 265 -31.35 16.22 28.79
CA ASN A 265 -29.96 15.80 28.89
C ASN A 265 -29.38 15.63 27.48
N SER A 266 -28.51 16.57 27.08
CA SER A 266 -27.92 16.60 25.75
C SER A 266 -26.44 16.22 25.82
N PRO A 267 -25.97 15.30 24.94
CA PRO A 267 -24.55 14.99 24.83
C PRO A 267 -23.75 16.03 24.03
N SER A 268 -24.41 17.05 23.45
CA SER A 268 -23.71 18.17 22.81
C SER A 268 -23.05 19.07 23.86
N LYS A 269 -22.05 19.83 23.44
CA LYS A 269 -21.28 20.72 24.32
C LYS A 269 -21.16 22.10 23.70
N LEU A 270 -21.17 23.11 24.56
CA LEU A 270 -20.91 24.50 24.20
C LEU A 270 -19.79 25.01 25.10
N GLY A 271 -18.61 25.25 24.54
CA GLY A 271 -17.45 25.71 25.29
C GLY A 271 -17.48 27.21 25.56
N SER A 272 -16.80 27.65 26.64
CA SER A 272 -16.55 29.07 26.93
C SER A 272 -15.72 29.77 25.86
N ASN A 273 -15.06 29.00 24.98
CA ASN A 273 -14.34 29.45 23.80
C ASN A 273 -15.23 29.71 22.57
N ASN A 274 -16.56 29.78 22.74
CA ASN A 274 -17.52 30.00 21.67
C ASN A 274 -17.46 28.93 20.56
N LEU A 275 -17.12 27.68 20.92
CA LEU A 275 -17.17 26.52 20.04
C LEU A 275 -18.33 25.60 20.41
N TYR A 276 -19.00 25.08 19.40
CA TYR A 276 -20.05 24.08 19.54
C TYR A 276 -19.55 22.69 19.15
N GLU A 277 -19.73 21.70 20.01
CA GLU A 277 -19.47 20.29 19.70
C GLU A 277 -20.81 19.56 19.66
N PRO A 278 -21.30 19.10 18.50
CA PRO A 278 -22.49 18.29 18.45
C PRO A 278 -22.20 16.92 19.10
N ARG A 279 -23.25 16.21 19.49
CA ARG A 279 -23.13 14.81 19.95
C ARG A 279 -22.40 13.93 18.93
N ASN A 280 -21.77 12.86 19.41
CA ASN A 280 -20.91 12.01 18.59
C ASN A 280 -21.61 11.47 17.34
N GLU A 281 -22.87 11.06 17.44
CA GLU A 281 -23.61 10.51 16.31
C GLU A 281 -23.88 11.55 15.21
N GLN A 282 -23.82 12.84 15.51
CA GLN A 282 -24.07 13.93 14.56
C GLN A 282 -22.78 14.51 13.97
N LYS A 283 -21.60 14.25 14.57
CA LYS A 283 -20.31 14.83 14.15
C LYS A 283 -19.99 14.56 12.68
N GLY A 284 -20.20 13.34 12.21
CA GLY A 284 -19.96 12.95 10.82
C GLY A 284 -20.84 13.71 9.83
N SER A 285 -22.16 13.75 10.08
CA SER A 285 -23.12 14.43 9.21
C SER A 285 -22.94 15.95 9.23
N THR A 286 -22.65 16.55 10.40
CA THR A 286 -22.28 17.97 10.51
C THR A 286 -21.02 18.30 9.70
N ALA A 287 -19.99 17.46 9.81
CA ALA A 287 -18.76 17.65 9.05
C ALA A 287 -19.03 17.62 7.53
N ARG A 288 -19.68 16.58 7.04
CA ARG A 288 -19.98 16.43 5.61
C ARG A 288 -20.91 17.54 5.10
N ALA A 289 -21.87 18.01 5.89
CA ALA A 289 -22.74 19.13 5.53
C ALA A 289 -21.95 20.44 5.38
N MET A 290 -21.06 20.75 6.32
CA MET A 290 -20.20 21.95 6.28
C MET A 290 -19.22 21.91 5.11
N LEU A 291 -18.55 20.77 4.89
CA LEU A 291 -17.58 20.61 3.80
C LEU A 291 -18.28 20.66 2.43
N TYR A 292 -19.46 20.03 2.30
CA TYR A 292 -20.31 20.15 1.12
C TYR A 292 -20.71 21.60 0.84
N PHE A 293 -21.13 22.33 1.88
CA PHE A 293 -21.57 23.72 1.73
C PHE A 293 -20.49 24.56 1.05
N VAL A 294 -19.22 24.40 1.46
CA VAL A 294 -18.11 25.14 0.85
C VAL A 294 -17.89 24.76 -0.60
N VAL A 295 -17.99 23.47 -0.96
CA VAL A 295 -17.88 23.04 -2.36
C VAL A 295 -19.03 23.58 -3.20
N ARG A 296 -20.26 23.61 -2.67
CA ARG A 296 -21.45 24.01 -3.43
C ARG A 296 -21.61 25.53 -3.55
N HIS A 297 -21.39 26.23 -2.45
CA HIS A 297 -21.78 27.64 -2.24
C HIS A 297 -20.59 28.54 -1.88
N GLY A 298 -19.39 28.00 -1.74
CA GLY A 298 -18.20 28.75 -1.31
C GLY A 298 -18.14 28.98 0.21
N ASN A 299 -17.04 29.58 0.67
CA ASN A 299 -16.80 29.88 2.08
C ASN A 299 -17.51 31.18 2.51
N GLN A 300 -18.83 31.16 2.53
CA GLN A 300 -19.67 32.33 2.80
C GLN A 300 -19.36 32.97 4.16
N GLY A 301 -19.14 34.29 4.17
CA GLY A 301 -18.74 35.03 5.36
C GLY A 301 -17.38 34.61 5.95
N ASN A 302 -16.53 33.92 5.17
CA ASN A 302 -15.26 33.35 5.61
C ASN A 302 -15.40 32.50 6.89
N PHE A 303 -16.54 31.82 7.03
CA PHE A 303 -16.91 31.15 8.27
C PHE A 303 -16.09 29.88 8.52
N LEU A 304 -15.74 29.12 7.48
CA LEU A 304 -14.85 27.97 7.63
C LEU A 304 -13.40 28.45 7.71
N THR A 305 -12.77 28.25 8.87
CA THR A 305 -11.34 28.50 9.09
C THR A 305 -10.51 27.22 8.91
N ALA A 306 -9.19 27.33 8.74
CA ALA A 306 -8.30 26.18 8.69
C ALA A 306 -8.43 25.27 9.93
N GLN A 307 -8.54 25.87 11.13
CA GLN A 307 -8.71 25.12 12.37
C GLN A 307 -10.03 24.34 12.41
N GLN A 308 -11.12 24.97 11.98
CA GLN A 308 -12.41 24.30 11.91
C GLN A 308 -12.41 23.21 10.84
N GLU A 309 -11.84 23.45 9.66
CA GLU A 309 -11.72 22.43 8.60
C GLU A 309 -10.97 21.19 9.11
N ASN A 310 -9.87 21.37 9.84
CA ASN A 310 -9.11 20.25 10.42
C ASN A 310 -9.99 19.39 11.33
N VAL A 311 -10.78 20.00 12.22
CA VAL A 311 -11.70 19.28 13.11
C VAL A 311 -12.80 18.56 12.31
N LEU A 312 -13.41 19.24 11.34
CA LEU A 312 -14.47 18.63 10.52
C LEU A 312 -13.94 17.47 9.69
N ARG A 313 -12.72 17.55 9.14
CA ARG A 313 -12.08 16.43 8.45
C ARG A 313 -11.85 15.25 9.37
N GLN A 314 -11.36 15.49 10.58
CA GLN A 314 -11.21 14.43 11.58
C GLN A 314 -12.56 13.76 11.89
N TRP A 315 -13.62 14.54 12.10
CA TRP A 315 -14.95 14.00 12.33
C TRP A 315 -15.49 13.23 11.13
N ALA A 316 -15.29 13.71 9.90
CA ALA A 316 -15.73 13.02 8.70
C ALA A 316 -15.03 11.66 8.50
N LEU A 317 -13.75 11.56 8.89
CA LEU A 317 -12.98 10.31 8.83
C LEU A 317 -13.33 9.35 9.98
N GLN A 318 -13.55 9.88 11.19
CA GLN A 318 -13.86 9.06 12.36
C GLN A 318 -15.30 8.52 12.32
N TYR A 319 -16.25 9.34 11.88
CA TYR A 319 -17.68 9.01 11.81
C TYR A 319 -18.09 8.87 10.34
N VAL A 320 -17.67 7.78 9.71
CA VAL A 320 -17.95 7.48 8.29
C VAL A 320 -19.46 7.38 8.02
N PRO A 321 -19.94 7.68 6.79
CA PRO A 321 -21.37 7.58 6.49
C PRO A 321 -21.93 6.19 6.72
N ASP A 322 -23.06 6.12 7.42
CA ASP A 322 -23.81 4.89 7.60
C ASP A 322 -24.94 4.73 6.56
N SER A 323 -25.83 3.75 6.76
CA SER A 323 -26.98 3.54 5.87
C SER A 323 -28.01 4.68 5.96
N ILE A 324 -28.09 5.37 7.10
CA ILE A 324 -29.01 6.49 7.31
C ILE A 324 -28.51 7.71 6.55
N ASP A 325 -27.22 8.04 6.64
CA ASP A 325 -26.60 9.12 5.86
C ASP A 325 -26.81 8.93 4.36
N ARG A 326 -26.51 7.72 3.84
CA ARG A 326 -26.67 7.39 2.43
C ARG A 326 -28.14 7.49 1.99
N LYS A 327 -29.06 6.93 2.77
CA LYS A 327 -30.49 7.02 2.46
C LYS A 327 -30.97 8.47 2.45
N ARG A 328 -30.54 9.29 3.41
CA ARG A 328 -30.89 10.71 3.43
C ARG A 328 -30.38 11.43 2.17
N ASN A 329 -29.17 11.13 1.72
CA ASN A 329 -28.60 11.67 0.48
C ASN A 329 -29.42 11.24 -0.75
N ASP A 330 -29.90 9.99 -0.79
CA ASP A 330 -30.80 9.47 -1.84
C ASP A 330 -32.15 10.20 -1.83
N ASP A 331 -32.77 10.33 -0.65
CA ASP A 331 -34.07 10.98 -0.48
C ASP A 331 -34.00 12.45 -0.91
N ILE A 332 -32.95 13.19 -0.51
CA ILE A 332 -32.73 14.58 -0.96
C ILE A 332 -32.55 14.63 -2.48
N PHE A 333 -31.78 13.71 -3.06
CA PHE A 333 -31.56 13.67 -4.50
C PHE A 333 -32.87 13.53 -5.29
N THR A 334 -33.87 12.83 -4.75
CA THR A 334 -35.19 12.73 -5.41
C THR A 334 -35.87 14.08 -5.60
N TYR A 335 -35.62 15.05 -4.71
CA TYR A 335 -36.22 16.39 -4.73
C TYR A 335 -35.33 17.45 -5.34
N GLN A 336 -34.08 17.56 -4.89
CA GLN A 336 -33.17 18.65 -5.26
C GLN A 336 -32.20 18.30 -6.39
N LYS A 337 -32.17 17.02 -6.83
CA LYS A 337 -31.37 16.54 -7.98
C LYS A 337 -29.85 16.77 -7.84
N ASN A 338 -29.38 16.99 -6.62
CA ASN A 338 -27.96 17.04 -6.26
C ASN A 338 -27.67 16.11 -5.08
N ARG A 339 -26.40 15.74 -4.94
CA ARG A 339 -25.91 14.82 -3.88
C ARG A 339 -24.76 15.46 -3.12
N ASN A 340 -24.62 15.10 -1.84
CA ASN A 340 -23.44 15.41 -1.06
C ASN A 340 -22.31 14.41 -1.41
N PRO A 341 -21.24 14.87 -2.08
CA PRO A 341 -20.17 13.98 -2.54
C PRO A 341 -19.39 13.35 -1.39
N PHE A 342 -19.39 13.96 -0.21
CA PHE A 342 -18.70 13.43 0.96
C PHE A 342 -19.52 12.38 1.71
N VAL A 343 -20.81 12.21 1.37
CA VAL A 343 -21.62 11.06 1.81
C VAL A 343 -21.44 9.89 0.87
N ASP A 344 -21.47 10.13 -0.46
CA ASP A 344 -21.31 9.07 -1.46
C ASP A 344 -19.86 8.56 -1.53
N HIS A 345 -18.89 9.47 -1.49
CA HIS A 345 -17.45 9.21 -1.62
C HIS A 345 -16.64 10.01 -0.58
N PRO A 346 -16.65 9.59 0.70
CA PRO A 346 -15.87 10.25 1.76
C PRO A 346 -14.37 10.37 1.42
N GLU A 347 -13.85 9.44 0.62
CA GLU A 347 -12.46 9.41 0.19
C GLU A 347 -12.06 10.62 -0.68
N PHE A 348 -12.99 11.38 -1.27
CA PHE A 348 -12.64 12.61 -1.98
C PHE A 348 -11.85 13.60 -1.11
N LEU A 349 -12.06 13.60 0.20
CA LEU A 349 -11.30 14.43 1.14
C LEU A 349 -9.81 14.12 1.15
N GLU A 350 -9.40 12.90 0.79
CA GLU A 350 -7.98 12.49 0.73
C GLU A 350 -7.25 13.09 -0.47
N ARG A 351 -8.00 13.55 -1.47
CA ARG A 351 -7.45 14.13 -2.70
C ARG A 351 -7.61 15.65 -2.76
N ILE A 352 -8.10 16.28 -1.69
CA ILE A 352 -8.27 17.73 -1.58
C ILE A 352 -7.59 18.14 -0.28
N THR A 353 -6.50 18.91 -0.38
CA THR A 353 -5.76 19.39 0.79
C THR A 353 -6.52 20.48 1.57
N SER A 354 -7.25 21.37 0.87
CA SER A 354 -7.96 22.49 1.50
C SER A 354 -9.31 22.77 0.84
N LEU A 355 -10.35 22.97 1.64
CA LEU A 355 -11.66 23.40 1.19
C LEU A 355 -11.93 24.88 1.51
N HIS A 356 -11.41 25.39 2.63
CA HIS A 356 -11.60 26.79 3.03
C HIS A 356 -10.86 27.80 2.11
N THR A 357 -9.85 27.34 1.37
CA THR A 357 -9.04 28.14 0.42
C THR A 357 -8.83 27.38 -0.90
N THR A 358 -8.01 27.93 -1.80
CA THR A 358 -7.56 27.22 -3.01
C THR A 358 -6.76 25.98 -2.61
N SER A 359 -7.17 24.82 -3.12
CA SER A 359 -6.53 23.56 -2.76
C SER A 359 -5.28 23.33 -3.62
N GLN A 360 -4.15 23.07 -2.97
CA GLN A 360 -2.92 22.67 -3.64
C GLN A 360 -2.25 21.54 -2.86
N ALA A 361 -1.68 20.60 -3.60
CA ALA A 361 -0.95 19.48 -3.01
C ALA A 361 0.29 20.01 -2.28
N ILE A 362 0.47 19.61 -1.03
CA ILE A 362 1.70 19.92 -0.28
C ILE A 362 2.85 19.11 -0.90
N PRO A 363 3.97 19.76 -1.28
CA PRO A 363 5.15 19.05 -1.78
C PRO A 363 5.67 18.06 -0.74
N LYS A 364 5.66 16.78 -1.09
CA LYS A 364 6.14 15.66 -0.28
C LYS A 364 7.26 14.98 -1.04
N ARG A 365 8.48 15.13 -0.52
CA ARG A 365 9.66 14.35 -0.91
C ARG A 365 9.71 13.13 0.00
N SER A 366 9.71 11.95 -0.60
CA SER A 366 9.87 10.70 0.12
C SER A 366 10.65 9.73 -0.75
N LEU A 367 11.83 9.33 -0.28
CA LEU A 367 12.65 8.30 -0.91
C LEU A 367 12.38 6.97 -0.21
N THR A 368 12.14 5.94 -0.98
CA THR A 368 12.12 4.55 -0.53
C THR A 368 13.24 3.79 -1.23
N ILE A 369 13.98 3.01 -0.46
CA ILE A 369 15.13 2.25 -0.94
C ILE A 369 14.79 0.76 -0.81
N SER A 370 15.13 -0.03 -1.83
CA SER A 370 14.77 -1.45 -1.88
C SER A 370 15.41 -2.32 -0.81
N ARG A 371 16.57 -1.91 -0.28
CA ARG A 371 17.32 -2.65 0.74
C ARG A 371 18.17 -1.73 1.60
N SER A 372 18.37 -2.12 2.85
CA SER A 372 19.20 -1.39 3.82
C SER A 372 20.67 -1.84 3.84
N LYS A 373 20.99 -2.99 3.23
CA LYS A 373 22.35 -3.54 3.13
C LYS A 373 22.49 -4.42 1.89
N PHE A 374 23.72 -4.53 1.38
CA PHE A 374 24.12 -5.62 0.50
C PHE A 374 24.85 -6.67 1.33
N ASN A 375 24.31 -7.88 1.36
CA ASN A 375 24.96 -9.02 1.99
C ASN A 375 25.02 -10.18 1.02
N LEU A 376 26.20 -10.79 0.92
CA LEU A 376 26.38 -12.02 0.17
C LEU A 376 27.32 -12.94 0.95
N MET A 377 26.95 -14.21 1.04
CA MET A 377 27.87 -15.27 1.41
C MET A 377 27.88 -16.28 0.27
N LYS A 378 29.00 -16.39 -0.42
CA LYS A 378 29.14 -17.28 -1.57
C LYS A 378 30.44 -18.08 -1.52
N ILE A 379 30.31 -19.36 -1.79
CA ILE A 379 31.41 -20.30 -2.00
C ILE A 379 31.16 -20.85 -3.40
N ASP A 380 31.96 -20.44 -4.38
CA ASP A 380 31.76 -20.83 -5.79
C ASP A 380 32.91 -21.72 -6.27
N GLU A 381 32.57 -22.71 -7.09
CA GLU A 381 33.52 -23.69 -7.61
C GLU A 381 34.38 -23.08 -8.74
N MET A 382 35.69 -23.10 -8.56
CA MET A 382 36.73 -23.18 -9.60
C MET A 382 36.86 -22.06 -10.66
N PHE A 383 36.08 -20.97 -10.65
CA PHE A 383 36.27 -19.86 -11.59
C PHE A 383 36.65 -18.55 -10.89
N ALA A 384 37.61 -17.82 -11.46
CA ALA A 384 37.90 -16.45 -11.06
C ALA A 384 36.63 -15.60 -11.22
N VAL A 385 36.29 -14.83 -10.19
CA VAL A 385 35.24 -13.82 -10.31
C VAL A 385 35.84 -12.63 -11.04
N ASP A 386 35.33 -12.34 -12.23
CA ASP A 386 35.77 -11.22 -13.07
C ASP A 386 35.09 -9.91 -12.65
N THR A 387 33.83 -9.97 -12.20
CA THR A 387 33.09 -8.76 -11.82
C THR A 387 32.01 -9.05 -10.78
N ILE A 388 31.90 -8.18 -9.78
CA ILE A 388 30.73 -8.08 -8.91
C ILE A 388 29.91 -6.88 -9.36
N MET A 389 28.60 -7.04 -9.56
CA MET A 389 27.66 -5.96 -9.82
C MET A 389 26.59 -5.91 -8.73
N LEU A 390 26.35 -4.71 -8.19
CA LEU A 390 25.26 -4.45 -7.24
C LEU A 390 24.32 -3.39 -7.82
N GLU A 391 23.02 -3.63 -7.75
CA GLU A 391 22.01 -2.62 -8.12
C GLU A 391 21.08 -2.32 -6.94
N LEU A 392 20.82 -1.03 -6.72
CA LEU A 392 19.95 -0.51 -5.68
C LEU A 392 18.83 0.32 -6.30
N SER A 393 17.58 -0.10 -6.12
CA SER A 393 16.42 0.67 -6.52
C SER A 393 16.15 1.83 -5.56
N LEU A 394 15.98 3.01 -6.16
CA LEU A 394 15.53 4.25 -5.53
C LEU A 394 14.13 4.56 -6.05
N LEU A 395 13.18 4.68 -5.13
CA LEU A 395 11.78 4.92 -5.44
C LEU A 395 11.35 6.27 -4.85
N ALA A 396 10.95 7.22 -5.71
CA ALA A 396 10.39 8.48 -5.25
C ALA A 396 8.90 8.28 -4.92
N SER A 397 8.59 7.83 -3.69
CA SER A 397 7.24 7.50 -3.23
C SER A 397 6.40 8.74 -2.86
N GLY A 398 7.01 9.93 -2.88
CA GLY A 398 6.33 11.22 -2.73
C GLY A 398 5.70 11.76 -4.02
N ASN A 399 5.16 12.98 -3.95
CA ASN A 399 4.61 13.70 -5.11
C ASN A 399 5.59 14.75 -5.69
N THR A 400 6.83 14.77 -5.20
CA THR A 400 7.89 15.68 -5.61
C THR A 400 9.16 14.89 -5.90
N ASP A 401 9.91 15.31 -6.91
CA ASP A 401 11.16 14.69 -7.34
C ASP A 401 12.21 14.62 -6.22
N ILE A 402 12.93 13.51 -6.18
CA ILE A 402 14.08 13.29 -5.29
C ILE A 402 15.37 13.59 -6.05
N THR A 403 16.17 14.54 -5.56
CA THR A 403 17.52 14.78 -6.09
C THR A 403 18.51 13.90 -5.36
N ILE A 404 19.46 13.33 -6.09
CA ILE A 404 20.52 12.47 -5.56
C ILE A 404 21.87 13.13 -5.87
N SER A 405 22.72 13.24 -4.85
CA SER A 405 24.05 13.87 -4.99
C SER A 405 25.07 13.21 -4.07
N ASN A 406 26.35 13.60 -4.22
CA ASN A 406 27.46 13.11 -3.38
C ASN A 406 27.56 11.58 -3.30
N VAL A 407 27.20 10.88 -4.38
CA VAL A 407 27.25 9.41 -4.42
C VAL A 407 28.70 8.95 -4.40
N LYS A 408 29.08 8.23 -3.36
CA LYS A 408 30.46 7.75 -3.14
C LYS A 408 30.49 6.45 -2.34
N LEU A 409 31.64 5.80 -2.35
CA LEU A 409 31.94 4.63 -1.53
C LEU A 409 33.00 5.01 -0.50
N ARG A 410 32.78 4.65 0.78
CA ARG A 410 33.71 5.02 1.86
C ARG A 410 35.00 4.20 1.86
N GLY A 411 34.91 2.92 1.52
CA GLY A 411 36.02 1.96 1.59
C GLY A 411 36.88 1.90 0.33
N ASN A 412 36.44 2.52 -0.78
CA ASN A 412 37.09 2.42 -2.10
C ASN A 412 37.32 0.97 -2.59
N ASN A 413 36.58 0.02 -2.02
CA ASN A 413 36.71 -1.39 -2.35
C ASN A 413 35.85 -1.74 -3.57
N MET A 414 34.82 -0.94 -3.87
CA MET A 414 34.07 -0.96 -5.12
C MET A 414 34.13 0.38 -5.87
N GLN A 415 33.46 0.45 -7.02
CA GLN A 415 33.29 1.64 -7.85
C GLN A 415 31.81 1.93 -8.06
N VAL A 416 31.43 3.20 -8.11
CA VAL A 416 30.12 3.62 -8.61
C VAL A 416 30.16 3.54 -10.13
N ASP A 417 29.23 2.78 -10.71
CA ASP A 417 29.12 2.61 -12.17
C ASP A 417 28.20 3.67 -12.76
N THR A 418 26.95 3.72 -12.29
CA THR A 418 25.95 4.71 -12.70
C THR A 418 25.05 5.09 -11.54
N PHE A 419 24.54 6.32 -11.54
CA PHE A 419 23.51 6.77 -10.60
C PHE A 419 22.63 7.85 -11.24
N PRO A 420 21.36 7.96 -10.84
CA PRO A 420 20.51 9.07 -11.27
C PRO A 420 20.89 10.34 -10.50
N THR A 421 20.84 11.51 -11.13
CA THR A 421 20.89 12.80 -10.40
C THR A 421 19.51 13.20 -9.86
N THR A 422 18.44 12.64 -10.42
CA THR A 422 17.06 12.88 -10.02
C THR A 422 16.21 11.64 -10.26
N VAL A 423 15.31 11.35 -9.32
CA VAL A 423 14.26 10.33 -9.43
C VAL A 423 12.92 11.07 -9.44
N SER A 424 12.22 11.05 -10.58
CA SER A 424 10.95 11.75 -10.72
C SER A 424 9.87 11.16 -9.80
N ALA A 425 8.97 12.01 -9.31
CA ALA A 425 7.87 11.60 -8.43
C ALA A 425 7.08 10.41 -8.99
N GLY A 426 6.87 9.39 -8.17
CA GLY A 426 6.18 8.15 -8.53
C GLY A 426 6.98 7.21 -9.43
N GLN A 427 8.25 7.50 -9.76
CA GLN A 427 9.12 6.67 -10.59
C GLN A 427 10.21 5.96 -9.78
N THR A 428 10.89 5.02 -10.44
CA THR A 428 12.06 4.30 -9.92
C THR A 428 13.31 4.60 -10.72
N SER A 429 14.47 4.53 -10.09
CA SER A 429 15.78 4.58 -10.75
C SER A 429 16.78 3.72 -10.00
N LEU A 430 17.95 3.45 -10.59
CA LEU A 430 18.93 2.52 -10.04
C LEU A 430 20.27 3.19 -9.78
N ILE A 431 20.86 2.97 -8.60
CA ILE A 431 22.31 3.12 -8.41
C ILE A 431 22.95 1.77 -8.74
N ARG A 432 23.97 1.80 -9.61
CA ARG A 432 24.77 0.64 -9.98
C ARG A 432 26.17 0.79 -9.44
N LEU A 433 26.66 -0.27 -8.82
CA LEU A 433 28.01 -0.37 -8.32
C LEU A 433 28.69 -1.58 -8.94
N LYS A 434 30.01 -1.50 -9.10
CA LYS A 434 30.80 -2.58 -9.67
C LYS A 434 32.13 -2.77 -8.95
N LYS A 435 32.64 -3.99 -8.96
CA LYS A 435 34.04 -4.31 -8.66
C LYS A 435 34.57 -5.20 -9.78
N ILE A 436 35.58 -4.73 -10.51
CA ILE A 436 36.28 -5.49 -11.55
C ILE A 436 37.42 -6.26 -10.89
N GLN A 437 37.61 -7.51 -11.32
CA GLN A 437 38.64 -8.44 -10.83
C GLN A 437 38.75 -8.45 -9.29
N PRO A 438 37.66 -8.78 -8.58
CA PRO A 438 37.70 -8.91 -7.13
C PRO A 438 38.66 -10.02 -6.68
N ASN A 439 39.57 -9.68 -5.76
CA ASN A 439 40.35 -10.69 -5.03
C ASN A 439 39.43 -11.48 -4.10
N PHE A 440 39.56 -12.80 -4.06
CA PHE A 440 38.80 -13.63 -3.12
C PHE A 440 38.99 -13.18 -1.67
N GLY A 441 37.92 -13.25 -0.88
CA GLY A 441 37.91 -12.91 0.53
C GLY A 441 36.67 -12.14 0.94
N ILE A 442 36.87 -11.19 1.86
CA ILE A 442 35.83 -10.34 2.41
C ILE A 442 35.96 -8.96 1.78
N LEU A 443 34.88 -8.49 1.14
CA LEU A 443 34.75 -7.12 0.64
C LEU A 443 33.77 -6.37 1.54
N ARG A 444 34.26 -5.32 2.18
CA ARG A 444 33.46 -4.39 2.97
C ARG A 444 33.54 -2.99 2.40
N ASP A 445 32.39 -2.36 2.21
CA ASP A 445 32.29 -0.97 1.77
C ASP A 445 31.01 -0.35 2.34
N THR A 446 30.80 0.94 2.09
CA THR A 446 29.54 1.61 2.40
C THR A 446 29.24 2.60 1.30
N LEU A 447 28.12 2.38 0.59
CA LEU A 447 27.57 3.35 -0.33
C LEU A 447 26.98 4.50 0.50
N GLU A 448 27.38 5.73 0.18
CA GLU A 448 26.85 6.94 0.78
C GLU A 448 26.36 7.89 -0.32
N PHE A 449 25.19 8.49 -0.13
CA PHE A 449 24.68 9.55 -0.99
C PHE A 449 23.76 10.50 -0.23
N SER A 450 23.65 11.73 -0.71
CA SER A 450 22.77 12.76 -0.17
C SER A 450 21.47 12.83 -0.96
N THR A 451 20.39 13.23 -0.28
CA THR A 451 19.08 13.42 -0.91
C THR A 451 18.42 14.72 -0.43
N ASN A 452 17.41 15.18 -1.15
CA ASN A 452 16.53 16.27 -0.71
C ASN A 452 15.29 15.78 0.06
N ASP A 453 15.21 14.49 0.42
CA ASP A 453 14.19 13.99 1.36
C ASP A 453 14.52 14.53 2.76
N PRO A 454 13.64 15.33 3.40
CA PRO A 454 13.89 15.90 4.72
C PRO A 454 14.04 14.85 5.82
N LEU A 455 13.50 13.64 5.63
CA LEU A 455 13.62 12.53 6.58
C LEU A 455 14.85 11.65 6.30
N GLN A 456 15.45 11.75 5.11
CA GLN A 456 16.61 10.96 4.67
C GLN A 456 17.65 11.82 3.92
N PRO A 457 18.19 12.90 4.53
CA PRO A 457 19.12 13.80 3.86
C PRO A 457 20.46 13.14 3.52
N LEU A 458 20.83 12.09 4.26
CA LEU A 458 22.01 11.24 4.04
C LEU A 458 21.58 9.78 4.12
N VAL A 459 21.91 9.01 3.09
CA VAL A 459 21.66 7.58 3.01
C VAL A 459 22.99 6.84 3.07
N GLN A 460 23.03 5.77 3.87
CA GLN A 460 24.19 4.90 4.01
C GLN A 460 23.77 3.43 3.91
N ILE A 461 24.30 2.73 2.91
CA ILE A 461 24.02 1.31 2.67
C ILE A 461 25.31 0.52 2.83
N PRO A 462 25.46 -0.25 3.92
CA PRO A 462 26.59 -1.15 4.11
C PRO A 462 26.64 -2.23 3.02
N ILE A 463 27.86 -2.56 2.59
CA ILE A 463 28.16 -3.64 1.66
C ILE A 463 29.08 -4.61 2.38
N ASP A 464 28.64 -5.85 2.57
CA ASP A 464 29.41 -6.93 3.20
C ASP A 464 29.29 -8.20 2.35
N LEU A 465 30.31 -8.47 1.54
CA LEU A 465 30.33 -9.58 0.60
C LEU A 465 31.45 -10.54 1.00
N HIS A 466 31.09 -11.78 1.30
CA HIS A 466 32.02 -12.86 1.57
C HIS A 466 32.01 -13.79 0.35
N TYR A 467 33.12 -13.84 -0.39
CA TYR A 467 33.28 -14.71 -1.55
C TYR A 467 34.65 -15.40 -1.51
N SER A 468 34.65 -16.71 -1.26
CA SER A 468 35.87 -17.50 -1.06
C SER A 468 35.88 -18.73 -1.97
N THR A 469 37.08 -19.15 -2.39
CA THR A 469 37.33 -20.47 -2.96
C THR A 469 37.65 -21.43 -1.82
N LEU A 470 36.65 -22.16 -1.32
CA LEU A 470 36.93 -23.35 -0.53
C LEU A 470 36.94 -24.55 -1.47
N SER A 471 38.07 -25.26 -1.52
CA SER A 471 38.27 -26.49 -2.30
C SER A 471 37.47 -27.68 -1.75
N VAL A 472 36.66 -27.48 -0.72
CA VAL A 472 35.81 -28.51 -0.14
C VAL A 472 34.37 -28.12 -0.39
N LYS A 473 33.76 -28.85 -1.31
CA LYS A 473 32.34 -28.82 -1.62
C LYS A 473 31.58 -29.11 -0.33
N GLU A 474 30.88 -28.12 0.23
CA GLU A 474 29.73 -28.44 1.09
C GLU A 474 28.60 -28.82 0.13
N GLN A 475 28.69 -30.04 -0.39
CA GLN A 475 27.61 -30.63 -1.15
C GLN A 475 26.46 -30.75 -0.15
N PHE A 476 25.42 -29.93 -0.30
CA PHE A 476 24.17 -30.13 0.44
C PHE A 476 23.82 -31.61 0.33
N SER A 477 24.02 -32.34 1.42
CA SER A 477 23.81 -33.77 1.44
C SER A 477 22.32 -33.96 1.26
N MET A 478 21.93 -34.72 0.23
CA MET A 478 20.67 -35.43 0.32
C MET A 478 20.73 -36.25 1.63
N PRO A 479 19.71 -36.18 2.49
CA PRO A 479 19.78 -36.79 3.81
C PRO A 479 20.07 -38.29 3.67
N LEU A 480 21.23 -38.72 4.16
CA LEU A 480 21.58 -40.13 4.31
C LEU A 480 20.84 -40.64 5.54
N HIS A 481 19.97 -41.63 5.36
CA HIS A 481 19.22 -42.19 6.46
C HIS A 481 20.09 -43.24 7.18
N VAL A 482 20.48 -42.95 8.42
CA VAL A 482 21.29 -43.84 9.26
C VAL A 482 20.59 -44.08 10.58
N TYR A 483 20.46 -45.34 10.98
CA TYR A 483 19.77 -45.70 12.22
C TYR A 483 20.22 -47.07 12.77
N PRO A 484 20.18 -47.27 14.10
CA PRO A 484 19.99 -46.24 15.11
C PRO A 484 21.18 -45.27 15.17
N ASN A 485 20.92 -44.04 15.61
CA ASN A 485 21.97 -43.06 15.93
C ASN A 485 21.53 -42.29 17.19
N PRO A 486 22.12 -42.54 18.37
CA PRO A 486 23.34 -43.33 18.62
C PRO A 486 23.20 -44.83 18.31
N THR A 487 24.31 -45.49 17.95
CA THR A 487 24.40 -46.93 17.66
C THR A 487 25.33 -47.63 18.66
N ALA A 488 25.11 -48.92 18.93
CA ALA A 488 26.03 -49.77 19.68
C ALA A 488 26.70 -50.79 18.76
N ASP A 489 26.00 -51.88 18.43
CA ASP A 489 26.58 -52.98 17.66
C ASP A 489 26.30 -52.95 16.15
N LEU A 490 25.17 -52.37 15.74
CA LEU A 490 24.69 -52.43 14.35
C LEU A 490 24.24 -51.07 13.85
N LEU A 491 24.73 -50.67 12.68
CA LEU A 491 24.33 -49.45 12.00
C LEU A 491 23.68 -49.78 10.64
N ASN A 492 22.44 -49.37 10.45
CA ASN A 492 21.77 -49.42 9.16
C ASN A 492 22.04 -48.13 8.40
N ILE A 493 22.34 -48.26 7.10
CA ILE A 493 22.57 -47.15 6.19
C ILE A 493 21.69 -47.37 4.96
N GLU A 494 20.87 -46.36 4.64
CA GLU A 494 19.93 -46.38 3.52
C GLU A 494 20.15 -45.15 2.63
N LEU A 495 20.34 -45.39 1.34
CA LEU A 495 20.47 -44.36 0.31
C LEU A 495 19.10 -43.99 -0.30
N PRO A 496 18.92 -42.74 -0.76
CA PRO A 496 17.75 -42.36 -1.56
C PRO A 496 17.58 -43.23 -2.82
N ALA A 497 16.33 -43.41 -3.25
CA ALA A 497 15.97 -44.25 -4.40
C ALA A 497 16.85 -43.99 -5.64
N GLY A 498 17.33 -45.06 -6.26
CA GLY A 498 18.19 -45.01 -7.45
C GLY A 498 19.71 -45.06 -7.17
N ASN A 499 20.14 -45.06 -5.91
CA ASN A 499 21.55 -45.17 -5.53
C ASN A 499 21.86 -46.54 -4.90
N LYS A 500 23.08 -47.04 -5.13
CA LYS A 500 23.58 -48.33 -4.62
C LYS A 500 24.90 -48.12 -3.89
N ILE A 501 25.09 -48.79 -2.76
CA ILE A 501 26.25 -48.62 -1.88
C ILE A 501 27.43 -49.45 -2.40
N SER A 502 28.53 -48.80 -2.78
CA SER A 502 29.78 -49.47 -3.18
C SER A 502 30.76 -49.66 -2.03
N SER A 503 30.84 -48.68 -1.12
CA SER A 503 31.61 -48.80 0.12
C SER A 503 31.12 -47.81 1.17
N VAL A 504 31.40 -48.13 2.44
CA VAL A 504 31.19 -47.22 3.56
C VAL A 504 32.50 -47.02 4.30
N GLU A 505 32.85 -45.78 4.61
CA GLU A 505 33.99 -45.43 5.44
C GLU A 505 33.48 -44.71 6.70
N LEU A 506 33.95 -45.15 7.87
CA LEU A 506 33.75 -44.49 9.15
C LEU A 506 35.07 -43.88 9.61
N THR A 507 35.07 -42.58 9.91
CA THR A 507 36.27 -41.87 10.36
C THR A 507 36.03 -41.25 11.73
N ASN A 508 36.84 -41.58 12.73
CA ASN A 508 36.71 -41.00 14.07
C ASN A 508 37.30 -39.58 14.15
N THR A 509 37.13 -38.90 15.28
CA THR A 509 37.58 -37.52 15.49
C THR A 509 39.10 -37.34 15.48
N ILE A 510 39.88 -38.42 15.59
CA ILE A 510 41.35 -38.39 15.47
C ILE A 510 41.84 -38.80 14.07
N GLY A 511 40.92 -39.02 13.12
CA GLY A 511 41.23 -39.32 11.72
C GLY A 511 41.46 -40.80 11.39
N GLN A 512 41.24 -41.72 12.32
CA GLN A 512 41.31 -43.16 12.06
C GLN A 512 40.12 -43.61 11.20
N GLN A 513 40.40 -44.35 10.13
CA GLN A 513 39.42 -44.78 9.13
C GLN A 513 39.12 -46.29 9.24
N PHE A 514 37.84 -46.65 9.12
CA PHE A 514 37.33 -48.01 9.05
C PHE A 514 36.53 -48.17 7.75
N THR A 515 36.95 -49.07 6.87
CA THR A 515 36.31 -49.24 5.55
C THR A 515 35.54 -50.56 5.49
N PHE A 516 34.31 -50.48 5.00
CA PHE A 516 33.38 -51.58 4.79
C PHE A 516 33.05 -51.70 3.31
N VAL A 517 33.05 -52.93 2.80
CA VAL A 517 32.66 -53.22 1.41
C VAL A 517 31.13 -53.12 1.31
N GLY A 518 30.64 -52.36 0.34
CA GLY A 518 29.21 -52.26 0.04
C GLY A 518 28.69 -53.53 -0.64
N ASN A 519 27.37 -53.74 -0.58
CA ASN A 519 26.69 -54.88 -1.19
C ASN A 519 26.09 -54.56 -2.57
N ASN A 520 26.34 -53.37 -3.13
CA ASN A 520 25.69 -52.86 -4.35
C ASN A 520 24.14 -52.83 -4.27
N GLU A 521 23.61 -52.70 -3.07
CA GLU A 521 22.19 -52.49 -2.80
C GLU A 521 21.95 -51.09 -2.20
N PRO A 522 20.70 -50.58 -2.19
CA PRO A 522 20.38 -49.27 -1.60
C PRO A 522 20.51 -49.24 -0.07
N MET A 523 20.64 -50.41 0.57
CA MET A 523 20.76 -50.56 2.02
C MET A 523 21.91 -51.49 2.40
N VAL A 524 22.62 -51.16 3.48
CA VAL A 524 23.62 -52.04 4.12
C VAL A 524 23.52 -51.96 5.64
N VAL A 525 23.80 -53.07 6.31
CA VAL A 525 23.93 -53.15 7.77
C VAL A 525 25.39 -53.40 8.12
N LEU A 526 25.98 -52.53 8.94
CA LEU A 526 27.35 -52.65 9.41
C LEU A 526 27.40 -53.19 10.83
N SER A 527 28.31 -54.14 11.07
CA SER A 527 28.63 -54.67 12.39
C SER A 527 29.81 -53.90 13.00
N LEU A 528 29.60 -53.26 14.14
CA LEU A 528 30.53 -52.34 14.81
C LEU A 528 31.07 -52.79 16.21
N PRO A 529 31.06 -54.07 16.62
CA PRO A 529 31.31 -54.46 18.03
C PRO A 529 32.76 -54.23 18.51
N GLN A 530 33.67 -53.82 17.63
CA GLN A 530 35.08 -53.55 17.93
C GLN A 530 35.43 -52.06 17.83
N MET A 531 34.45 -51.18 17.62
CA MET A 531 34.68 -49.75 17.49
C MET A 531 34.59 -49.04 18.84
N ALA A 532 35.52 -48.13 19.10
CA ALA A 532 35.54 -47.36 20.34
C ALA A 532 34.35 -46.39 20.41
N VAL A 533 33.82 -46.17 21.62
CA VAL A 533 32.79 -45.15 21.90
C VAL A 533 33.26 -43.79 21.42
N GLY A 534 32.41 -43.08 20.68
CA GLY A 534 32.78 -41.76 20.17
C GLY A 534 31.98 -41.32 18.95
N CYS A 535 32.37 -40.16 18.43
CA CYS A 535 31.79 -39.57 17.24
C CYS A 535 32.52 -40.04 15.99
N TYR A 536 31.76 -40.44 14.97
CA TYR A 536 32.27 -40.86 13.68
C TYR A 536 31.58 -40.12 12.53
N PHE A 537 32.36 -39.81 11.50
CA PHE A 537 31.87 -39.34 10.21
C PHE A 537 31.69 -40.53 9.28
N VAL A 538 30.49 -40.68 8.72
CA VAL A 538 30.15 -41.72 7.75
C VAL A 538 30.31 -41.14 6.35
N ARG A 539 31.10 -41.78 5.50
CA ARG A 539 31.15 -41.52 4.05
C ARG A 539 30.69 -42.77 3.30
N VAL A 540 29.60 -42.66 2.56
CA VAL A 540 29.06 -43.75 1.73
C VAL A 540 29.36 -43.45 0.27
N ALA A 541 30.19 -44.26 -0.37
CA ALA A 541 30.42 -44.18 -1.81
C ALA A 541 29.34 -44.97 -2.55
N THR A 542 28.90 -44.46 -3.68
CA THR A 542 27.90 -45.12 -4.53
C THR A 542 28.52 -45.73 -5.78
N SER A 543 27.89 -46.77 -6.31
CA SER A 543 28.37 -47.49 -7.51
C SER A 543 28.41 -46.61 -8.77
N ASN A 544 27.71 -45.47 -8.78
CA ASN A 544 27.73 -44.47 -9.86
C ASN A 544 28.72 -43.30 -9.61
N GLY A 545 29.62 -43.42 -8.63
CA GLY A 545 30.70 -42.45 -8.38
C GLY A 545 30.32 -41.25 -7.51
N GLY A 546 29.17 -41.29 -6.82
CA GLY A 546 28.73 -40.27 -5.87
C GLY A 546 29.14 -40.58 -4.43
N TYR A 547 28.95 -39.60 -3.54
CA TYR A 547 29.20 -39.74 -2.11
C TYR A 547 28.07 -39.14 -1.27
N PHE A 548 27.74 -39.81 -0.17
CA PHE A 548 26.82 -39.34 0.86
C PHE A 548 27.55 -39.30 2.21
N PHE A 549 27.13 -38.37 3.08
CA PHE A 549 27.78 -38.15 4.36
C PHE A 549 26.75 -38.10 5.50
N SER A 550 27.13 -38.63 6.66
CA SER A 550 26.38 -38.47 7.90
C SER A 550 27.32 -38.46 9.10
N LYS A 551 26.77 -38.16 10.29
CA LYS A 551 27.48 -38.21 11.56
C LYS A 551 26.76 -39.17 12.48
N ILE A 552 27.49 -40.09 13.09
CA ILE A 552 26.96 -41.05 14.05
C ILE A 552 27.70 -40.97 15.39
N ILE A 553 27.03 -41.41 16.44
CA ILE A 553 27.62 -41.61 17.76
C ILE A 553 27.59 -43.10 18.06
N ILE A 554 28.75 -43.71 18.31
CA ILE A 554 28.86 -45.09 18.81
C ILE A 554 28.88 -45.04 20.34
N VAL A 555 28.02 -45.82 20.98
CA VAL A 555 27.88 -46.01 22.44
C VAL A 555 28.08 -47.49 22.80
N GLN A 556 28.39 -47.78 24.07
CA GLN A 556 28.48 -49.15 24.59
C GLN A 556 27.15 -49.65 25.15
#